data_AF-A0A0C9Y0S3-F1
#
_entry.id   AF-A0A0C9Y0S3-F1
#
_cell.length_a   1.000
_cell.length_b   1.000
_cell.length_c   1.000
_cell.angle_alpha   90.00
_cell.angle_beta   90.00
_cell.angle_gamma   90.00
#
_symmetry.space_group_name_H-M   'P 1'
#
loop_
_entity.id
_entity.type
_entity.pdbx_description
1 polymer ?
#
loop_
_entity_poly.entity_id
_entity_poly.type
_entity_poly.pdbx_seq_one_letter_code
_entity_poly.pdbx_strand_id
1 'polypeptide(L)'
;MQLVGSQGVSSDESDTGLEGHKVYRKISPAWRSPELADFMHSIDSLIISNRRPRVGHRSIRGQEPRRRIPSNLVNEDAVAPPKLPLNCYKDSWLACLRPSERKKLNAQANKRYNFESGRMGKARLHFVRVRVP
;
A
#
# COMPACT_ATOMS: atom_id res chain seq x y z
N MET A 1 10.49 4.85 -2.58
CA MET A 1 9.06 4.71 -2.90
C MET A 1 8.42 6.07 -3.17
N GLN A 2 8.68 6.69 -4.33
CA GLN A 2 8.11 8.01 -4.66
C GLN A 2 6.90 7.91 -5.62
N LEU A 3 6.60 6.70 -6.13
CA LEU A 3 5.58 6.45 -7.15
C LEU A 3 4.17 6.23 -6.60
N VAL A 4 4.03 5.81 -5.33
CA VAL A 4 2.71 5.50 -4.76
C VAL A 4 1.90 6.78 -4.46
N GLY A 5 2.57 7.91 -4.26
CA GLY A 5 1.94 9.22 -4.01
C GLY A 5 0.93 9.21 -2.84
N SER A 6 0.09 10.24 -2.76
CA SER A 6 -1.03 10.32 -1.82
C SER A 6 -2.11 9.25 -2.08
N GLN A 7 -2.23 8.81 -3.33
CA GLN A 7 -3.17 7.79 -3.78
C GLN A 7 -2.86 6.39 -3.21
N GLY A 8 -1.59 6.15 -2.85
CA GLY A 8 -1.12 4.92 -2.24
C GLY A 8 -1.29 4.85 -0.74
N VAL A 9 -1.77 5.90 -0.09
CA VAL A 9 -1.97 5.96 1.37
C VAL A 9 -3.43 5.59 1.68
N SER A 10 -3.68 4.81 2.72
CA SER A 10 -5.06 4.50 3.13
C SER A 10 -5.81 5.79 3.51
N SER A 11 -7.06 5.95 3.06
CA SER A 11 -7.93 7.03 3.54
C SER A 11 -8.20 6.85 5.04
N ASP A 12 -8.18 7.95 5.77
CA ASP A 12 -8.42 8.03 7.22
C ASP A 12 -9.87 8.46 7.43
N GLU A 13 -10.81 7.53 7.31
CA GLU A 13 -12.21 7.81 7.66
C GLU A 13 -12.33 7.85 9.19
N SER A 14 -12.75 8.99 9.71
CA SER A 14 -12.99 9.17 11.14
C SER A 14 -14.42 8.84 11.48
N ASP A 15 -14.62 7.85 12.35
CA ASP A 15 -15.91 7.53 12.93
C ASP A 15 -15.97 8.04 14.37
N THR A 16 -17.18 8.39 14.84
CA THR A 16 -17.39 8.77 16.24
C THR A 16 -17.71 7.51 17.02
N GLY A 17 -16.78 7.06 17.87
CA GLY A 17 -17.01 5.90 18.72
C GLY A 17 -18.15 6.15 19.71
N LEU A 18 -18.71 5.07 20.28
CA LEU A 18 -19.83 5.11 21.24
C LEU A 18 -19.54 5.97 22.50
N GLU A 19 -18.26 6.23 22.81
CA GLU A 19 -17.80 7.09 23.92
C GLU A 19 -17.40 8.52 23.48
N GLY A 20 -17.69 8.94 22.24
CA GLY A 20 -17.35 10.28 21.74
C GLY A 20 -15.88 10.47 21.35
N HIS A 21 -15.06 9.42 21.44
CA HIS A 21 -13.68 9.43 20.93
C HIS A 21 -13.65 9.19 19.42
N LYS A 22 -12.87 10.00 18.68
CA LYS A 22 -12.63 9.80 17.24
C LYS A 22 -11.82 8.53 17.03
N VAL A 23 -12.42 7.54 16.38
CA VAL A 23 -11.77 6.30 15.97
C VAL A 23 -11.39 6.40 14.50
N TYR A 24 -10.11 6.20 14.22
CA TYR A 24 -9.59 6.20 12.86
C TYR A 24 -9.46 4.77 12.36
N ARG A 25 -10.12 4.42 11.25
CA ARG A 25 -10.03 3.08 10.66
C ARG A 25 -9.10 3.09 9.45
N LYS A 26 -8.25 2.06 9.34
CA LYS A 26 -7.43 1.85 8.13
C LYS A 26 -8.26 1.16 7.06
N ILE A 27 -8.74 1.92 6.08
CA ILE A 27 -9.45 1.36 4.92
C ILE A 27 -8.43 1.09 3.81
N SER A 28 -8.34 -0.17 3.37
CA SER A 28 -7.44 -0.55 2.28
C SER A 28 -8.11 -0.32 0.93
N PRO A 29 -7.43 0.28 -0.06
CA PRO A 29 -8.02 0.47 -1.38
C PRO A 29 -8.08 -0.85 -2.14
N ALA A 30 -9.12 -1.03 -2.96
CA ALA A 30 -9.41 -2.29 -3.66
C ALA A 30 -8.27 -2.77 -4.57
N TRP A 31 -7.52 -1.82 -5.15
CA TRP A 31 -6.44 -2.12 -6.09
C TRP A 31 -5.16 -2.64 -5.43
N ARG A 32 -4.95 -2.43 -4.14
CA ARG A 32 -3.65 -2.69 -3.47
C ARG A 32 -3.47 -4.18 -3.19
N SER A 33 -2.28 -4.70 -3.51
CA SER A 33 -1.92 -6.08 -3.17
C SER A 33 -1.75 -6.27 -1.66
N PRO A 34 -2.02 -7.48 -1.13
CA PRO A 34 -1.81 -7.78 0.29
C PRO A 34 -0.34 -7.59 0.70
N GLU A 35 0.61 -7.98 -0.15
CA GLU A 35 2.04 -7.78 0.10
C GLU A 35 2.41 -6.30 0.30
N LEU A 36 1.83 -5.41 -0.51
CA LEU A 36 2.02 -3.97 -0.36
C LEU A 36 1.33 -3.43 0.90
N ALA A 37 0.18 -3.97 1.30
CA ALA A 37 -0.50 -3.58 2.52
C ALA A 37 0.34 -3.94 3.76
N ASP A 38 0.85 -5.16 3.84
CA ASP A 38 1.70 -5.63 4.94
C ASP A 38 2.98 -4.81 5.06
N PHE A 39 3.60 -4.49 3.92
CA PHE A 39 4.75 -3.61 3.88
C PHE A 39 4.45 -2.20 4.40
N MET A 40 3.32 -1.61 4.02
CA MET A 40 2.92 -0.30 4.54
C MET A 40 2.62 -0.35 6.05
N HIS A 41 2.06 -1.46 6.54
CA HIS A 41 1.81 -1.67 7.97
C HIS A 41 3.10 -1.83 8.79
N SER A 42 4.13 -2.46 8.22
CA SER A 42 5.44 -2.57 8.88
C SER A 42 6.12 -1.20 9.00
N ILE A 43 6.00 -0.33 7.99
CA ILE A 43 6.46 1.06 8.04
C ILE A 43 5.71 1.86 9.12
N ASP A 44 4.38 1.79 9.17
CA ASP A 44 3.59 2.47 10.20
C ASP A 44 4.06 2.07 11.62
N SER A 45 4.31 0.78 11.83
CA SER A 45 4.77 0.24 13.12
C SER A 45 6.15 0.78 13.47
N LEU A 46 7.05 0.88 12.49
CA LEU A 46 8.39 1.43 12.65
C LEU A 46 8.35 2.94 12.97
N ILE A 47 7.47 3.71 12.33
CA ILE A 47 7.26 5.13 12.64
C ILE A 47 6.78 5.30 14.08
N ILE A 48 5.81 4.51 14.53
CA ILE A 48 5.31 4.54 15.90
C ILE A 48 6.43 4.20 16.88
N SER A 49 7.18 3.12 16.62
CA SER A 49 8.30 2.70 17.47
C SER A 49 9.38 3.77 17.56
N ASN A 50 9.78 4.35 16.43
CA ASN A 50 10.83 5.38 16.39
C ASN A 50 10.41 6.68 17.10
N ARG A 51 9.11 6.90 17.27
CA ARG A 51 8.58 8.07 17.96
C ARG A 51 8.38 7.86 19.47
N ARG A 52 8.53 6.64 19.97
CA ARG A 52 8.50 6.39 21.42
C ARG A 52 9.69 7.09 22.07
N PRO A 53 9.48 7.91 23.12
CA PRO A 53 10.58 8.52 23.83
C PRO A 53 11.48 7.42 24.42
N ARG A 54 12.79 7.63 24.34
CA ARG A 54 13.76 6.76 25.00
C ARG A 54 13.64 6.93 26.52
N VAL A 55 13.94 5.87 27.26
CA VAL A 55 13.93 5.92 28.74
C VAL A 55 14.85 7.04 29.21
N GLY A 56 14.36 7.91 30.10
CA GLY A 56 15.07 9.09 30.60
C GLY A 56 14.99 10.34 29.72
N HIS A 57 14.33 10.27 28.55
CA HIS A 57 14.10 11.43 27.68
C HIS A 57 12.65 11.91 27.74
N ARG A 58 12.45 13.22 27.57
CA ARG A 58 11.12 13.82 27.45
C ARG A 58 10.41 13.32 26.17
N SER A 59 9.08 13.24 26.22
CA SER A 59 8.25 12.96 25.05
C SER A 59 8.59 13.87 23.86
N ILE A 60 8.57 13.29 22.66
CA ILE A 60 8.88 14.01 21.41
C ILE A 60 7.79 15.04 21.16
N ARG A 61 8.16 16.32 21.01
CA ARG A 61 7.23 17.41 20.72
C ARG A 61 6.48 17.15 19.39
N GLY A 62 5.22 17.58 19.33
CA GLY A 62 4.36 17.50 18.14
C GLY A 62 3.15 16.57 18.31
N GLN A 63 2.32 16.47 17.26
CA GLN A 63 1.07 15.69 17.26
C GLN A 63 1.35 14.18 17.26
N GLU A 64 1.06 13.46 18.34
CA GLU A 64 1.25 12.01 18.45
C GLU A 64 0.64 11.24 17.25
N PRO A 65 1.24 10.15 16.76
CA PRO A 65 0.68 9.41 15.64
C PRO A 65 -0.73 8.95 16.00
N ARG A 66 -1.70 9.22 15.12
CA ARG A 66 -3.07 8.77 15.35
C ARG A 66 -3.11 7.25 15.43
N ARG A 67 -3.73 6.73 16.48
CA ARG A 67 -3.98 5.29 16.62
C ARG A 67 -5.06 4.89 15.61
N ARG A 68 -4.67 4.15 14.59
CA ARG A 68 -5.57 3.64 13.55
C ARG A 68 -5.86 2.16 13.78
N ILE A 69 -7.14 1.80 13.78
CA ILE A 69 -7.60 0.42 13.96
C ILE A 69 -7.68 -0.26 12.58
N PRO A 70 -7.14 -1.48 12.40
CA PRO A 70 -7.33 -2.22 11.16
C PRO A 70 -8.82 -2.49 10.95
N SER A 71 -9.32 -2.26 9.74
CA SER A 71 -10.69 -2.65 9.36
C SER A 71 -10.65 -3.56 8.13
N ASN A 72 -11.67 -4.39 8.00
CA ASN A 72 -11.88 -5.23 6.80
C ASN A 72 -12.57 -4.45 5.67
N LEU A 73 -12.73 -3.13 5.83
CA LEU A 73 -13.37 -2.28 4.84
C LEU A 73 -12.40 -2.05 3.68
N VAL A 74 -12.96 -2.13 2.47
CA VAL A 74 -12.23 -1.87 1.23
C VAL A 74 -12.79 -0.61 0.60
N ASN A 75 -11.91 0.30 0.19
CA ASN A 75 -12.29 1.48 -0.57
C ASN A 75 -12.23 1.14 -2.08
N GLU A 76 -13.40 0.94 -2.68
CA GLU A 76 -13.54 0.64 -4.10
C GLU A 76 -13.32 1.86 -5.00
N ASP A 77 -13.62 3.05 -4.50
CA ASP A 77 -13.48 4.33 -5.23
C ASP A 77 -12.03 4.84 -5.28
N ALA A 78 -11.13 4.22 -4.53
CA ALA A 78 -9.74 4.64 -4.47
C ALA A 78 -9.03 4.49 -5.83
N VAL A 79 -8.51 5.60 -6.33
CA VAL A 79 -7.83 5.64 -7.63
C VAL A 79 -6.47 4.98 -7.54
N ALA A 80 -6.23 4.00 -8.41
CA ALA A 80 -4.95 3.30 -8.49
C ALA A 80 -3.87 4.21 -9.13
N PRO A 81 -2.69 4.36 -8.50
CA PRO A 81 -1.58 5.11 -9.08
C PRO A 81 -1.09 4.40 -10.35
N PRO A 82 -0.80 5.12 -11.44
CA PRO A 82 -0.20 4.51 -12.63
C PRO A 82 1.29 4.22 -12.42
N LYS A 83 1.86 3.34 -13.27
CA LYS A 83 3.30 3.00 -13.34
C LYS A 83 3.87 2.30 -12.12
N LEU A 84 3.04 1.69 -11.27
CA LEU A 84 3.57 0.81 -10.23
C LEU A 84 3.99 -0.55 -10.83
N PRO A 85 4.93 -1.26 -10.18
CA PRO A 85 5.18 -2.68 -10.43
C PRO A 85 3.88 -3.50 -10.37
N LEU A 86 3.77 -4.54 -11.20
CA LEU A 86 2.56 -5.38 -11.24
C LEU A 86 2.22 -5.98 -9.87
N ASN A 87 3.24 -6.36 -9.10
CA ASN A 87 3.05 -6.97 -7.77
C ASN A 87 2.51 -6.01 -6.70
N CYS A 88 2.42 -4.71 -6.99
CA CYS A 88 1.75 -3.74 -6.12
C CYS A 88 0.22 -3.75 -6.28
N TYR A 89 -0.29 -4.30 -7.39
CA TYR A 89 -1.72 -4.37 -7.65
C TYR A 89 -2.26 -5.75 -7.28
N LYS A 90 -3.51 -5.81 -6.83
CA LYS A 90 -4.23 -7.05 -6.55
C LYS A 90 -4.64 -7.72 -7.87
N ASP A 91 -4.28 -8.99 -8.06
CA ASP A 91 -4.54 -9.72 -9.31
C ASP A 91 -6.03 -9.79 -9.65
N SER A 92 -6.88 -10.04 -8.65
CA SER A 92 -8.34 -10.06 -8.85
C SER A 92 -8.87 -8.72 -9.32
N TRP A 93 -8.30 -7.61 -8.84
CA TRP A 93 -8.70 -6.26 -9.25
C TRP A 93 -8.21 -5.95 -10.67
N LEU A 94 -6.98 -6.33 -11.02
CA LEU A 94 -6.46 -6.21 -12.39
C LEU A 94 -7.28 -7.02 -13.42
N ALA A 95 -7.84 -8.16 -13.01
CA ALA A 95 -8.68 -8.98 -13.86
C ALA A 95 -10.06 -8.34 -14.15
N CYS A 96 -10.56 -7.52 -13.23
CA CYS A 96 -11.83 -6.80 -13.40
C CYS A 96 -11.72 -5.55 -14.31
N LEU A 97 -10.49 -5.05 -14.56
CA LEU A 97 -10.29 -3.86 -15.37
C LEU A 97 -10.51 -4.10 -16.87
N ARG A 98 -11.06 -3.08 -17.55
CA ARG A 98 -11.14 -3.07 -19.02
C ARG A 98 -9.73 -2.96 -19.63
N PRO A 99 -9.52 -3.47 -20.86
CA PRO A 99 -8.23 -3.37 -21.55
C PRO A 99 -7.71 -1.92 -21.67
N SER A 100 -8.61 -0.96 -21.86
CA SER A 100 -8.28 0.48 -21.94
C SER A 100 -7.79 1.04 -20.60
N GLU A 101 -8.40 0.64 -19.49
CA GLU A 101 -8.01 1.06 -18.14
C GLU A 101 -6.66 0.45 -17.75
N ARG A 102 -6.46 -0.83 -18.08
CA ARG A 102 -5.19 -1.53 -17.86
C ARG A 102 -4.04 -0.87 -18.64
N LYS A 103 -4.31 -0.38 -19.85
CA LYS A 103 -3.34 0.40 -20.65
C LYS A 103 -3.03 1.76 -20.00
N LYS A 104 -4.03 2.45 -19.46
CA LYS A 104 -3.84 3.72 -18.71
C LYS A 104 -3.01 3.53 -17.45
N LEU A 105 -3.17 2.40 -16.76
CA LEU A 105 -2.40 2.05 -15.58
C LEU A 105 -0.89 1.99 -15.88
N ASN A 106 -0.52 1.58 -17.10
CA ASN A 106 0.87 1.45 -17.57
C ASN A 106 1.77 0.74 -16.54
N ALA A 107 1.26 -0.38 -16.00
CA ALA A 107 1.93 -1.14 -14.96
C ALA A 107 3.31 -1.63 -15.45
N GLN A 108 4.32 -1.54 -14.58
CA GLN A 108 5.68 -1.94 -14.91
C GLN A 108 5.83 -3.46 -14.81
N ALA A 109 5.49 -4.17 -15.89
CA ALA A 109 5.55 -5.63 -15.94
C ALA A 109 6.97 -6.21 -15.73
N ASN A 110 8.00 -5.47 -16.14
CA ASN A 110 9.40 -5.90 -16.08
C ASN A 110 10.09 -5.62 -14.73
N LYS A 111 9.37 -5.04 -13.77
CA LYS A 111 9.90 -4.66 -12.46
C LYS A 111 9.07 -5.32 -11.39
N ARG A 112 9.74 -5.99 -10.44
CA ARG A 112 9.10 -6.57 -9.27
C ARG A 112 9.66 -5.90 -8.05
N TYR A 113 8.78 -5.36 -7.21
CA TYR A 113 9.20 -4.77 -5.94
C TYR A 113 9.44 -5.88 -4.92
N ASN A 114 10.60 -5.89 -4.26
CA ASN A 114 10.86 -6.81 -3.16
C ASN A 114 10.50 -6.10 -1.85
N PHE A 115 9.42 -6.54 -1.21
CA PHE A 115 8.87 -5.96 0.02
C PHE A 115 9.74 -6.24 1.26
N GLU A 116 10.56 -7.29 1.26
CA GLU A 116 11.44 -7.63 2.39
C GLU A 116 12.67 -6.72 2.46
N SER A 117 13.29 -6.47 1.30
CA SER A 117 14.53 -5.67 1.19
C SER A 117 14.26 -4.19 0.87
N GLY A 118 13.02 -3.83 0.53
CA GLY A 118 12.64 -2.50 0.07
C GLY A 118 13.23 -2.11 -1.29
N ARG A 119 13.86 -3.04 -2.01
CA ARG A 119 14.55 -2.81 -3.29
C ARG A 119 13.69 -3.21 -4.49
N MET A 120 13.91 -2.52 -5.60
CA MET A 120 13.28 -2.85 -6.87
C MET A 120 14.16 -3.88 -7.61
N GLY A 121 13.65 -5.09 -7.79
CA GLY A 121 14.30 -6.14 -8.56
C GLY A 121 13.95 -6.05 -10.06
N LYS A 122 14.87 -6.45 -10.93
CA LYS A 122 14.57 -6.72 -12.33
C LYS A 122 13.80 -8.02 -12.42
N ALA A 123 12.62 -8.03 -13.04
CA ALA A 123 11.98 -9.29 -13.37
C ALA A 123 12.83 -9.98 -14.45
N ARG A 124 13.30 -11.20 -14.19
CA ARG A 124 13.82 -12.07 -15.26
C ARG A 124 12.62 -12.51 -16.09
N LEU A 125 12.33 -11.81 -17.19
CA LEU A 125 11.51 -12.40 -18.25
C LEU A 125 12.32 -13.56 -18.84
N HIS A 126 12.08 -14.77 -18.35
CA HIS A 126 12.42 -15.97 -19.13
C HIS A 126 11.46 -16.01 -20.31
N PHE A 127 11.91 -15.51 -21.45
CA PHE A 127 11.25 -15.71 -22.73
C PHE A 127 11.33 -17.21 -23.05
N VAL A 128 10.29 -17.97 -22.70
CA VAL A 128 10.15 -19.35 -23.19
C VAL A 128 9.80 -19.22 -24.67
N ARG A 129 10.79 -19.40 -25.54
CA ARG A 129 10.58 -19.61 -26.98
C ARG A 129 9.80 -20.91 -27.13
N VAL A 130 8.48 -20.82 -27.27
CA VAL A 130 7.66 -21.93 -27.73
C VAL A 130 8.04 -22.18 -29.19
N ARG A 131 8.79 -23.25 -29.43
CA ARG A 131 9.09 -23.76 -30.77
C ARG A 131 7.86 -24.58 -31.19
N VAL A 132 7.03 -24.01 -32.06
CA VAL A 132 5.92 -24.74 -32.69
C VAL A 132 6.54 -25.59 -33.83
N PRO A 133 6.18 -26.89 -33.93
CA PRO A 133 6.68 -27.79 -34.97
C PRO A 133 6.17 -27.44 -36.37
#